data_AF-A0A5N5P4F1-F1
#
_entry.id   AF-A0A5N5P4F1-F1
#
_cell.length_a   1.000
_cell.length_b   1.000
_cell.length_c   1.000
_cell.angle_alpha   90.00
_cell.angle_beta   90.00
_cell.angle_gamma   90.00
#
_symmetry.space_group_name_H-M   'P 1'
#
loop_
_entity.id
_entity.type
_entity.pdbx_description
1 polymer ?
#
loop_
_entity_poly.entity_id
_entity_poly.type
_entity_poly.pdbx_seq_one_letter_code
_entity_poly.pdbx_strand_id
1 'polypeptide(L)' 'MFQLLLSAYSTRGIQDTALFLGMNEDDATNYVVQQGWVVDPDSRMLTVKKQPVKTEQKLDSSKLHRLTEYVFHLEH' A
#
# COMPACT_ATOMS: atom_id res chain seq x y z
N MET A 1 10.70 2.34 7.34
CA MET A 1 10.72 3.76 6.94
C MET A 1 10.20 3.96 5.50
N PHE A 2 10.78 3.30 4.49
CA PHE A 2 10.40 3.43 3.08
C PHE A 2 8.90 3.12 2.81
N GLN A 3 8.34 2.10 3.45
CA GLN A 3 6.90 1.76 3.34
C GLN A 3 5.95 2.91 3.67
N LEU A 4 6.28 3.78 4.64
CA LEU A 4 5.43 4.92 5.01
C LEU A 4 5.41 5.97 3.90
N LEU A 5 6.58 6.23 3.32
CA LEU A 5 6.76 7.16 2.21
C LEU A 5 5.91 6.76 0.99
N LEU A 6 5.90 5.46 0.70
CA LEU A 6 5.16 4.87 -0.42
C LEU A 6 3.65 4.81 -0.20
N SER A 7 3.22 4.71 1.06
CA SER A 7 1.80 4.65 1.39
C SER A 7 1.17 6.03 1.58
N ALA A 8 1.97 7.06 1.87
CA ALA A 8 1.53 8.45 2.03
C ALA A 8 1.49 9.25 0.72
N TYR A 9 2.37 8.98 -0.24
CA TYR A 9 2.46 9.74 -1.49
C TYR A 9 1.97 8.91 -2.68
N SER A 10 0.91 9.36 -3.35
CA SER A 10 0.36 8.68 -4.55
C SER A 10 1.21 8.92 -5.80
N THR A 11 1.90 10.06 -5.84
CA THR A 11 2.78 10.46 -6.95
C THR A 11 4.02 11.14 -6.37
N ARG A 12 5.23 10.72 -6.76
CA ARG A 12 6.51 11.27 -6.27
C ARG A 12 7.56 11.26 -7.38
N GLY A 13 8.54 12.16 -7.38
CA GLY A 13 9.63 12.11 -8.35
C GLY A 13 10.54 10.88 -8.19
N ILE A 14 11.06 10.37 -9.32
CA ILE A 14 12.09 9.31 -9.29
C ILE A 14 13.37 9.80 -8.62
N GLN A 15 13.67 11.10 -8.69
CA GLN A 15 14.83 11.75 -8.06
C GLN A 15 14.79 11.64 -6.53
N ASP A 16 13.65 11.97 -5.92
CA ASP A 16 13.47 11.81 -4.48
C ASP A 16 13.63 10.35 -4.06
N THR A 17 13.18 9.41 -4.90
CA THR A 17 13.30 7.97 -4.64
C THR A 17 14.74 7.51 -4.72
N ALA A 18 15.48 7.97 -5.74
CA ALA A 18 16.90 7.71 -5.91
C ALA A 18 17.74 8.25 -4.74
N LEU A 19 17.47 9.49 -4.31
CA LEU A 19 18.06 10.10 -3.11
C LEU A 19 17.77 9.30 -1.84
N PHE A 20 16.52 8.83 -1.68
CA PHE A 20 16.12 8.07 -0.50
C PHE A 20 16.73 6.66 -0.45
N LEU A 21 16.92 6.06 -1.62
CA LEU A 21 17.48 4.72 -1.77
C LEU A 21 19.02 4.72 -1.90
N GLY A 22 19.65 5.89 -2.10
CA GLY A 22 21.09 6.04 -2.27
C GLY A 22 21.62 5.42 -3.57
N MET A 23 20.79 5.35 -4.61
CA MET A 23 21.08 4.72 -5.90
C MET A 23 20.84 5.70 -7.05
N ASN A 24 21.34 5.41 -8.25
CA ASN A 24 21.10 6.27 -9.41
C ASN A 24 19.63 6.25 -9.84
N GLU A 25 19.22 7.24 -10.61
CA GLU A 25 17.85 7.32 -11.15
C GLU A 25 17.49 6.09 -11.99
N ASP A 26 18.46 5.52 -12.73
CA ASP A 26 18.28 4.33 -13.56
C ASP A 26 18.07 3.06 -12.70
N ASP A 27 18.94 2.85 -11.71
CA ASP A 27 18.81 1.77 -10.72
C ASP A 27 17.49 1.87 -9.94
N ALA A 28 17.11 3.10 -9.53
CA ALA A 28 15.85 3.36 -8.84
C ALA A 28 14.65 3.04 -9.73
N THR A 29 14.71 3.40 -11.01
CA THR A 29 13.65 3.11 -12.00
C THR A 29 13.48 1.60 -12.16
N ASN A 30 14.58 0.87 -12.30
CA ASN A 30 14.56 -0.58 -12.45
C ASN A 30 14.01 -1.25 -11.17
N TYR A 31 14.41 -0.75 -10.00
CA TYR A 31 13.92 -1.22 -8.71
C TYR A 31 12.41 -1.03 -8.55
N VAL A 32 11.87 0.15 -8.86
CA VAL A 32 10.43 0.43 -8.70
C VAL A 32 9.58 -0.32 -9.73
N VAL A 33 10.09 -0.55 -10.94
CA VAL A 33 9.44 -1.40 -11.95
C VAL A 33 9.38 -2.85 -11.46
N GLN A 34 10.45 -3.38 -10.85
CA GLN A 34 10.44 -4.70 -10.23
C GLN A 34 9.46 -4.80 -9.05
N GLN A 35 9.23 -3.71 -8.32
CA GLN A 35 8.21 -3.62 -7.26
C GLN A 35 6.77 -3.48 -7.81
N GLY A 36 6.59 -3.43 -9.14
CA GLY A 36 5.28 -3.36 -9.79
C GLY A 36 4.70 -1.95 -9.86
N TRP A 37 5.52 -0.91 -9.74
CA TRP A 37 5.08 0.49 -9.84
C TRP A 37 5.31 1.03 -11.25
N VAL A 38 4.55 2.07 -11.60
CA VAL A 38 4.59 2.66 -12.94
C VAL A 38 5.32 3.99 -12.86
N VAL A 39 6.37 4.14 -13.67
CA VAL A 39 7.09 5.41 -13.83
C VAL A 39 6.55 6.08 -15.09
N ASP A 40 6.11 7.32 -14.96
CA ASP A 40 5.79 8.17 -16.11
C ASP A 40 7.11 8.78 -16.65
N PRO A 41 7.54 8.42 -17.87
CA PRO A 41 8.82 8.86 -18.42
C PRO A 41 8.82 10.36 -18.78
N ASP A 42 7.66 10.93 -19.09
CA ASP A 42 7.51 12.35 -19.47
C ASP A 42 7.62 13.27 -18.25
N SER A 43 6.99 12.89 -17.13
CA SER A 43 6.97 13.68 -15.90
C SER A 43 8.07 13.29 -14.91
N ARG A 44 8.82 12.20 -15.16
CA ARG A 44 9.74 11.58 -14.18
C ARG A 44 9.06 11.27 -12.84
N MET A 45 7.75 11.06 -12.89
CA MET A 45 6.89 10.85 -11.73
C MET A 45 6.62 9.36 -11.55
N LEU A 46 6.93 8.88 -10.36
CA LEU A 46 6.56 7.59 -9.83
C LEU A 46 5.07 7.59 -9.45
N THR A 47 4.27 6.82 -10.17
CA THR A 47 2.90 6.52 -9.76
C THR A 47 2.93 5.22 -8.96
N VAL A 48 2.93 5.36 -7.63
CA VAL A 48 2.83 4.20 -6.75
C VAL A 48 1.40 3.68 -6.87
N LYS A 49 1.24 2.50 -7.48
CA LYS A 49 -0.04 1.77 -7.38
C LYS A 49 -0.20 1.35 -5.93
N LYS A 50 -0.85 2.22 -5.15
CA LYS A 50 -1.28 1.91 -3.80
C LYS A 50 -2.06 0.60 -3.92
N GLN A 51 -1.52 -0.49 -3.35
CA GLN A 51 -2.30 -1.71 -3.20
C GLN A 51 -3.63 -1.25 -2.61
N PRO A 52 -4.77 -1.59 -3.23
CA PRO A 52 -6.04 -1.20 -2.67
C PRO A 52 -5.98 -1.70 -1.23
N VAL A 53 -5.99 -0.75 -0.27
CA VAL A 53 -6.18 -1.12 1.12
C VAL A 53 -7.42 -1.98 1.05
N LYS A 54 -7.31 -3.26 1.39
CA LYS A 54 -8.47 -4.12 1.57
C LYS A 54 -9.24 -3.49 2.74
N THR A 55 -9.99 -2.44 2.47
CA THR A 55 -11.17 -2.05 3.22
C THR A 55 -12.26 -3.06 2.86
N GLU A 56 -11.95 -4.36 3.00
CA GLU A 56 -12.97 -5.33 3.34
C GLU A 56 -13.22 -5.18 4.84
N GLN A 57 -13.66 -3.99 5.24
CA GLN A 57 -14.51 -3.84 6.42
C GLN A 57 -15.94 -4.22 6.01
N LYS A 58 -16.08 -5.37 5.34
CA LYS A 58 -17.34 -6.10 5.34
C LYS A 58 -17.25 -6.92 6.62
N LEU A 59 -17.82 -6.39 7.70
CA LEU A 59 -18.08 -7.18 8.90
C LEU A 59 -18.85 -8.41 8.43
N ASP A 60 -18.16 -9.54 8.39
CA ASP A 60 -18.72 -10.82 7.96
C ASP A 60 -19.94 -11.08 8.85
N SER A 61 -21.15 -11.11 8.28
CA SER A 61 -22.39 -11.29 9.03
C SER A 61 -22.33 -12.54 9.91
N SER A 62 -21.59 -13.55 9.49
CA SER A 62 -21.26 -14.75 10.24
C SER A 62 -20.51 -14.47 11.55
N LYS A 63 -19.59 -13.49 11.57
CA LYS A 63 -18.86 -13.08 12.79
C LYS A 63 -19.77 -12.35 13.78
N LEU A 64 -20.67 -11.49 13.29
CA LEU A 64 -21.67 -10.83 14.14
C LEU A 64 -22.63 -11.85 14.75
N HIS A 65 -23.14 -12.78 13.94
CA HIS A 65 -24.02 -13.84 14.42
C HIS A 65 -23.36 -14.70 15.50
N ARG A 66 -22.09 -15.08 15.32
CA ARG A 66 -21.33 -15.82 16.33
C ARG A 66 -21.14 -15.04 17.63
N LEU A 67 -20.96 -13.73 17.58
CA LEU A 67 -20.88 -12.90 18.79
C LEU A 67 -22.22 -12.86 19.53
N THR A 68 -23.34 -12.78 18.80
CA THR A 68 -24.68 -12.86 19.39
C THR A 68 -24.90 -14.19 20.11
N GLU A 69 -24.56 -15.30 19.48
CA GLU A 69 -24.67 -16.64 20.09
C GLU A 69 -23.75 -16.77 21.31
N TYR A 70 -22.54 -16.21 21.27
CA TYR A 70 -21.60 -16.32 22.38
C TYR A 70 -22.09 -15.57 23.63
N VAL A 71 -22.70 -14.39 23.47
CA VAL A 71 -23.33 -13.66 24.58
C VAL A 71 -24.49 -14.48 25.16
N PHE A 72 -25.34 -15.06 24.29
CA PHE A 72 -26.46 -15.89 24.73
C PHE A 72 -26.03 -17.10 25.56
N HIS A 73 -24.91 -17.74 25.20
CA HIS A 73 -24.39 -18.91 25.93
C HIS A 73 -23.62 -18.57 27.20
N LEU A 74 -23.13 -17.33 27.36
CA LEU A 74 -22.38 -16.90 28.55
C LEU A 74 -23.29 -16.31 29.65
N GLU A 75 -24.47 -15.82 29.28
CA GLU A 75 -25.45 -15.28 30.23
C GLU A 75 -26.35 -16.35 30.87
N HIS A 76 -26.18 -17.64 30.52
CA HIS A 76 -26.98 -18.75 31.04
C HIS A 76 -26.15 -19.82 31.75
#